data_AF-A0A2V8G6A8-F1
#
_entry.id   AF-A0A2V8G6A8-F1
#
_cell.length_a   1.000
_cell.length_b   1.000
_cell.length_c   1.000
_cell.angle_alpha   90.00
_cell.angle_beta   90.00
_cell.angle_gamma   90.00
#
_symmetry.space_group_name_H-M   'P 1'
#
loop_
_entity.id
_entity.type
_entity.pdbx_description
1 polymer ?
#
loop_
_entity_poly.entity_id
_entity_poly.type
_entity_poly.pdbx_seq_one_letter_code
_entity_poly.pdbx_strand_id
1 'polypeptide(L)'
;MLWVLGKTPVKATGMGAHARRRTGDQYDFFSVDYEYDNGVHMHSTIRQLNGCANERQEVIVGSKGSASLDGLIYDAAGKRTWKYEGPTNDPLVQEHVDWVTAIRTGKPVNTVKETALATLMAIMGRDSAYTGKAIAWDDLLASTARLGPTEYALGPVALKPVAPVPGVDQGPPLTTTT
;
A
#
# COMPACT_ATOMS: atom_id res chain seq x y z
N MET A 1 -0.85 6.78 2.21
CA MET A 1 -0.47 7.98 2.99
C MET A 1 0.66 8.81 2.38
N LEU A 2 1.42 8.34 1.38
CA LEU A 2 2.48 9.14 0.75
C LEU A 2 2.02 10.55 0.34
N TRP A 3 0.83 10.65 -0.27
CA TRP A 3 0.21 11.94 -0.62
C TRP A 3 -0.13 12.82 0.60
N VAL A 4 -0.65 12.22 1.68
CA VAL A 4 -1.06 12.93 2.91
C VAL A 4 0.15 13.44 3.69
N LEU A 5 1.17 12.60 3.85
CA LEU A 5 2.33 12.89 4.69
C LEU A 5 3.50 13.50 3.91
N GLY A 6 3.48 13.42 2.57
CA GLY A 6 4.54 13.92 1.70
C GLY A 6 5.86 13.14 1.79
N LYS A 7 5.90 12.01 2.50
CA LYS A 7 7.10 11.22 2.78
C LYS A 7 6.81 9.72 2.83
N THR A 8 7.87 8.93 2.73
CA THR A 8 7.83 7.47 2.87
C THR A 8 7.93 7.06 4.34
N PRO A 9 7.46 5.86 4.71
CA PRO A 9 7.68 5.32 6.04
C PRO A 9 9.16 5.00 6.25
N VAL A 10 9.59 4.89 7.50
CA VAL A 10 10.93 4.42 7.88
C VAL A 10 10.95 2.91 8.12
N LYS A 11 9.81 2.33 8.49
CA LYS A 11 9.68 0.90 8.82
C LYS A 11 8.26 0.40 8.57
N ALA A 12 8.12 -0.89 8.30
CA ALA A 12 6.84 -1.57 8.19
C ALA A 12 6.87 -2.88 8.99
N THR A 13 5.79 -3.15 9.70
CA THR A 13 5.53 -4.41 10.39
C THR A 13 4.18 -4.96 9.94
N GLY A 14 4.22 -6.06 9.20
CA GLY A 14 3.07 -6.65 8.53
C GLY A 14 2.76 -8.06 9.01
N MET A 15 1.48 -8.41 8.89
CA MET A 15 0.97 -9.78 9.05
C MET A 15 -0.13 -10.04 8.02
N GLY A 16 -0.38 -11.31 7.73
CA GLY A 16 -1.44 -11.72 6.82
C GLY A 16 -1.48 -13.24 6.73
N ALA A 17 -2.35 -13.76 5.87
CA ALA A 17 -2.37 -15.19 5.59
C ALA A 17 -2.98 -15.50 4.23
N HIS A 18 -2.59 -16.64 3.67
CA HIS A 18 -3.30 -17.33 2.61
C HIS A 18 -4.31 -18.29 3.25
N ALA A 19 -5.60 -18.01 3.11
CA ALA A 19 -6.67 -18.69 3.80
C ALA A 19 -7.49 -19.63 2.91
N ARG A 20 -7.91 -19.18 1.71
CA ARG A 20 -8.82 -19.98 0.85
C ARG A 20 -8.64 -19.77 -0.65
N ARG A 21 -7.64 -19.00 -1.09
CA ARG A 21 -7.30 -18.90 -2.52
C ARG A 21 -6.98 -20.29 -3.08
N ARG A 22 -7.41 -20.52 -4.32
CA ARG A 22 -7.15 -21.78 -5.04
C ARG A 22 -5.93 -21.69 -5.96
N THR A 23 -5.52 -20.48 -6.30
CA THR A 23 -4.47 -20.21 -7.28
C THR A 23 -3.55 -19.12 -6.78
N GLY A 24 -2.30 -19.16 -7.25
CA GLY A 24 -1.26 -18.23 -6.84
C GLY A 24 -0.73 -18.50 -5.43
N ASP A 25 0.24 -17.69 -5.05
CA ASP A 25 0.99 -17.71 -3.79
C ASP A 25 0.66 -16.50 -2.89
N GLN A 26 -0.27 -15.64 -3.32
CA GLN A 26 -0.58 -14.40 -2.62
C GLN A 26 -1.48 -14.61 -1.39
N TYR A 27 -1.27 -13.82 -0.34
CA TYR A 27 -2.17 -13.79 0.81
C TYR A 27 -3.56 -13.23 0.47
N ASP A 28 -4.55 -13.67 1.22
CA ASP A 28 -5.93 -13.23 1.11
C ASP A 28 -6.19 -11.89 1.82
N PHE A 29 -5.36 -11.55 2.80
CA PHE A 29 -5.43 -10.30 3.53
C PHE A 29 -4.06 -9.90 4.07
N PHE A 30 -3.90 -8.60 4.29
CA PHE A 30 -2.75 -8.01 4.94
C PHE A 30 -3.22 -7.02 6.01
N SER A 31 -2.45 -6.93 7.08
CA SER A 31 -2.55 -5.93 8.14
C SER A 31 -1.13 -5.42 8.38
N VAL A 32 -0.86 -4.19 7.99
CA VAL A 32 0.49 -3.62 7.97
C VAL A 32 0.49 -2.30 8.69
N ASP A 33 1.32 -2.19 9.72
CA ASP A 33 1.64 -0.93 10.36
C ASP A 33 2.88 -0.32 9.72
N TYR A 34 2.78 0.92 9.26
CA TYR A 34 3.88 1.68 8.68
C TYR A 34 4.24 2.83 9.61
N GLU A 35 5.48 2.84 10.07
CA GLU A 35 6.01 3.84 11.00
C GLU A 35 6.72 4.97 10.23
N TYR A 36 6.58 6.20 10.71
CA TYR A 36 7.26 7.38 10.18
C TYR A 36 8.16 8.00 11.26
N ASP A 37 9.18 8.75 10.83
CA ASP A 37 10.23 9.38 11.66
C ASP A 37 9.72 10.26 12.84
N ASN A 38 8.48 10.74 12.78
CA ASN A 38 7.87 11.59 13.80
C ASN A 38 6.87 10.87 14.71
N GLY A 39 6.97 9.53 14.80
CA GLY A 39 6.07 8.70 15.61
C GLY A 39 4.64 8.63 15.07
N VAL A 40 4.43 9.04 13.81
CA VAL A 40 3.17 8.83 13.11
C VAL A 40 3.13 7.40 12.59
N HIS A 41 1.97 6.77 12.71
CA HIS A 41 1.71 5.43 12.19
C HIS A 41 0.59 5.48 11.14
N MET A 42 0.75 4.67 10.10
CA MET A 42 -0.33 4.33 9.17
C MET A 42 -0.60 2.83 9.29
N HIS A 43 -1.74 2.47 9.87
CA HIS A 43 -2.22 1.12 9.81
C HIS A 43 -3.04 0.91 8.53
N SER A 44 -2.63 -0.04 7.70
CA SER A 44 -3.31 -0.40 6.46
C SER A 44 -3.75 -1.86 6.52
N THR A 45 -5.05 -2.07 6.39
CA THR A 45 -5.65 -3.39 6.29
C THR A 45 -6.32 -3.56 4.94
N ILE A 46 -6.09 -4.69 4.29
CA ILE A 46 -6.78 -5.04 3.05
C ILE A 46 -7.19 -6.51 3.11
N ARG A 47 -8.36 -6.82 2.54
CA ARG A 47 -8.85 -8.18 2.41
C ARG A 47 -9.50 -8.37 1.05
N GLN A 48 -9.16 -9.48 0.41
CA GLN A 48 -9.71 -9.88 -0.89
C GLN A 48 -10.46 -11.21 -0.75
N LEU A 49 -11.43 -11.24 0.17
CA LEU A 49 -12.27 -12.39 0.48
C LEU A 49 -13.75 -12.02 0.33
N ASN A 50 -14.42 -12.61 -0.67
CA ASN A 50 -15.88 -12.61 -0.83
C ASN A 50 -16.64 -13.12 0.41
N GLY A 51 -17.88 -12.64 0.59
CA GLY A 51 -18.77 -13.10 1.66
C GLY A 51 -18.43 -12.53 3.03
N CYS A 52 -17.73 -11.40 3.08
CA CYS A 52 -17.39 -10.70 4.31
C CYS A 52 -17.85 -9.23 4.25
N ALA A 53 -17.81 -8.53 5.40
CA ALA A 53 -18.08 -7.10 5.45
C ALA A 53 -17.14 -6.33 4.51
N ASN A 54 -17.70 -5.48 3.65
CA ASN A 54 -16.93 -4.66 2.73
C ASN A 54 -16.91 -3.23 3.25
N GLU A 55 -15.70 -2.68 3.38
CA GLU A 55 -15.48 -1.31 3.76
C GLU A 55 -14.24 -0.82 3.02
N ARG A 56 -14.31 0.42 2.54
CA ARG A 56 -13.18 1.16 2.01
C ARG A 56 -13.22 2.50 2.70
N GLN A 57 -12.25 2.73 3.56
CA GLN A 57 -12.19 3.91 4.39
C GLN A 57 -10.74 4.29 4.63
N GLU A 58 -10.47 5.58 4.48
CA GLU A 58 -9.21 6.20 4.84
C GLU A 58 -9.49 7.27 5.89
N VAL A 59 -8.92 7.09 7.10
CA VAL A 59 -9.09 8.01 8.22
C VAL A 59 -7.74 8.55 8.64
N ILE A 60 -7.66 9.86 8.79
CA ILE A 60 -6.55 10.55 9.41
C ILE A 60 -6.99 10.95 10.81
N VAL A 61 -6.27 10.50 11.82
CA VAL A 61 -6.53 10.84 13.23
C VAL A 61 -5.43 11.77 13.72
N GLY A 62 -5.82 12.87 14.37
CA GLY A 62 -4.91 13.82 14.99
C GLY A 62 -5.39 14.20 16.39
N SER A 63 -4.59 15.03 17.09
CA SER A 63 -4.88 15.41 18.48
C SER A 63 -6.15 16.23 18.69
N LYS A 64 -6.71 16.82 17.63
CA LYS A 64 -7.90 17.68 17.68
C LYS A 64 -9.15 17.05 17.05
N GLY A 65 -9.05 15.82 16.55
CA GLY A 65 -10.14 15.15 15.84
C GLY A 65 -9.66 14.26 14.71
N SER A 66 -10.53 14.02 13.74
CA SER A 66 -10.24 13.13 12.61
C SER A 66 -10.82 13.65 11.29
N ALA A 67 -10.22 13.22 10.19
CA ALA A 67 -10.72 13.43 8.84
C ALA A 67 -10.95 12.08 8.17
N SER A 68 -12.17 11.87 7.66
CA SER A 68 -12.43 10.81 6.68
C SER A 68 -12.19 11.38 5.29
N LEU A 69 -11.45 10.64 4.45
CA LEU A 69 -11.15 11.08 3.08
C LEU A 69 -12.35 11.00 2.13
N ASP A 70 -13.52 10.56 2.62
CA ASP A 70 -14.82 10.78 1.97
C ASP A 70 -15.36 12.22 2.15
N GLY A 71 -14.50 13.15 2.59
CA GLY A 71 -14.83 14.58 2.68
C GLY A 71 -15.53 15.00 3.97
N LEU A 72 -15.19 14.38 5.10
CA LEU A 72 -15.77 14.70 6.41
C LEU A 72 -14.67 14.99 7.44
N ILE A 73 -14.88 15.98 8.29
CA ILE A 73 -13.99 16.29 9.42
C ILE A 73 -14.80 16.34 10.72
N TYR A 74 -14.23 15.76 11.77
CA TYR A 74 -14.80 15.66 13.11
C TYR A 74 -13.83 16.27 14.12
N ASP A 75 -14.36 16.87 15.19
CA ASP A 75 -13.57 17.23 16.36
C ASP A 75 -13.28 16.02 17.26
N ALA A 76 -12.49 16.24 18.32
CA ALA A 76 -12.13 15.20 19.28
C ALA A 76 -13.33 14.62 20.06
N ALA A 77 -14.47 15.31 20.10
CA ALA A 77 -15.71 14.81 20.72
C ALA A 77 -16.57 14.01 19.73
N GLY A 78 -16.11 13.83 18.48
CA GLY A 78 -16.84 13.14 17.43
C GLY A 78 -17.93 14.00 16.77
N LYS A 79 -17.99 15.31 17.05
CA LYS A 79 -18.93 16.21 16.38
C LYS A 79 -18.36 16.59 15.02
N ARG A 80 -19.16 16.42 13.96
CA ARG A 80 -18.81 16.86 12.62
C ARG A 80 -18.65 18.39 12.59
N THR A 81 -17.47 18.86 12.22
CA THR A 81 -17.16 20.30 12.12
C THR A 81 -17.16 20.79 10.67
N TRP A 82 -16.91 19.89 9.71
CA TRP A 82 -16.90 20.23 8.30
C TRP A 82 -17.32 19.05 7.42
N LYS A 83 -17.88 19.37 6.26
CA LYS A 83 -18.24 18.43 5.20
C LYS A 83 -17.95 19.10 3.85
N TYR A 84 -17.40 18.33 2.91
CA TYR A 84 -17.30 18.76 1.53
C TYR A 84 -18.70 18.85 0.90
N GLU A 85 -19.05 20.03 0.39
CA GLU A 85 -20.34 20.31 -0.27
C GLU A 85 -20.19 20.67 -1.75
N GLY A 86 -18.97 20.53 -2.29
CA GLY A 86 -18.71 20.79 -3.70
C GLY A 86 -19.17 19.65 -4.61
N PRO A 87 -18.96 19.80 -5.93
CA PRO A 87 -19.27 18.77 -6.90
C PRO A 87 -18.51 17.47 -6.58
N THR A 88 -19.21 16.35 -6.62
CA THR A 88 -18.60 15.01 -6.60
C THR A 88 -18.36 14.59 -8.04
N ASN A 89 -17.10 14.38 -8.41
CA ASN A 89 -16.73 13.79 -9.69
C ASN A 89 -16.49 12.29 -9.51
N ASP A 90 -16.71 11.53 -10.59
CA ASP A 90 -16.21 10.17 -10.67
C ASP A 90 -14.68 10.25 -10.82
N PRO A 91 -13.90 9.67 -9.89
CA PRO A 91 -12.45 9.81 -9.90
C PRO A 91 -11.80 9.18 -11.14
N LEU A 92 -12.35 8.08 -11.67
CA LEU A 92 -11.82 7.45 -12.89
C LEU A 92 -12.10 8.33 -14.10
N VAL A 93 -13.29 8.92 -14.18
CA VAL A 93 -13.62 9.86 -15.27
C VAL A 93 -12.70 11.08 -15.20
N GLN A 94 -12.48 11.63 -14.01
CA GLN A 94 -11.59 12.78 -13.83
C GLN A 94 -10.15 12.45 -14.24
N GLU A 95 -9.62 11.29 -13.83
CA GLU A 95 -8.28 10.85 -14.22
C GLU A 95 -8.12 10.81 -15.75
N HIS A 96 -9.12 10.29 -16.47
CA HIS A 96 -9.09 10.27 -17.93
C HIS A 96 -9.21 11.67 -18.55
N VAL A 97 -10.03 12.56 -17.96
CA VAL A 97 -10.13 13.96 -18.40
C VAL A 97 -8.79 14.66 -18.25
N ASP A 98 -8.11 14.49 -17.12
CA ASP A 98 -6.81 15.09 -16.84
C ASP A 98 -5.75 14.56 -17.82
N TRP A 99 -5.75 13.24 -18.07
CA TRP A 99 -4.84 12.60 -19.02
C TRP A 99 -5.05 13.10 -20.46
N VAL A 100 -6.29 13.12 -20.95
CA VAL A 100 -6.62 13.62 -22.30
C VAL A 100 -6.29 15.12 -22.40
N THR A 101 -6.57 15.91 -21.37
CA THR A 101 -6.25 17.34 -21.34
C THR A 101 -4.74 17.57 -21.40
N ALA A 102 -3.96 16.80 -20.65
CA ALA A 102 -2.50 16.87 -20.67
C ALA A 102 -1.95 16.61 -22.08
N ILE A 103 -2.46 15.59 -22.78
CA ILE A 103 -2.09 15.28 -24.18
C ILE A 103 -2.47 16.45 -25.10
N ARG A 104 -3.72 16.91 -25.05
CA ARG A 104 -4.25 17.91 -25.97
C ARG A 104 -3.64 19.30 -25.80
N THR A 105 -3.20 19.62 -24.58
CA THR A 105 -2.62 20.94 -24.26
C THR A 105 -1.09 20.93 -24.26
N GLY A 106 -0.45 19.77 -24.41
CA GLY A 106 1.00 19.63 -24.32
C GLY A 106 1.56 19.92 -22.92
N LYS A 107 0.73 19.81 -21.87
CA LYS A 107 1.10 20.04 -20.47
C LYS A 107 1.04 18.73 -19.70
N PRO A 108 2.14 17.94 -19.68
CA PRO A 108 2.13 16.62 -19.05
C PRO A 108 1.97 16.73 -17.52
N VAL A 109 1.22 15.79 -16.95
CA VAL A 109 1.18 15.54 -15.51
C VAL A 109 2.20 14.46 -15.20
N ASN A 110 3.09 14.69 -14.23
CA ASN A 110 4.13 13.75 -13.85
C ASN A 110 3.92 13.29 -12.40
N THR A 111 3.57 12.02 -12.23
CA THR A 111 3.39 11.34 -10.95
C THR A 111 4.31 10.12 -10.81
N VAL A 112 5.37 10.04 -11.65
CA VAL A 112 6.25 8.86 -11.74
C VAL A 112 6.90 8.56 -10.40
N LYS A 113 7.40 9.60 -9.72
CA LYS A 113 8.08 9.45 -8.42
C LYS A 113 7.11 8.93 -7.36
N GLU A 114 5.93 9.54 -7.24
CA GLU A 114 4.91 9.17 -6.27
C GLU A 114 4.43 7.74 -6.49
N THR A 115 4.26 7.35 -7.76
CA THR A 115 3.83 6.00 -8.15
C THR A 115 4.90 4.97 -7.79
N ALA A 116 6.16 5.23 -8.14
CA ALA A 116 7.28 4.34 -7.81
C ALA A 116 7.42 4.15 -6.29
N LEU A 117 7.31 5.23 -5.51
CA LEU A 117 7.37 5.16 -4.05
C LEU A 117 6.15 4.43 -3.46
N ALA A 118 4.95 4.65 -3.97
CA ALA A 118 3.75 3.95 -3.52
C ALA A 118 3.83 2.44 -3.81
N THR A 119 4.34 2.05 -4.98
CA THR A 119 4.60 0.64 -5.31
C THR A 119 5.64 0.03 -4.36
N LEU A 120 6.71 0.77 -4.06
CA LEU A 120 7.73 0.29 -3.14
C LEU A 120 7.21 0.13 -1.71
N MET A 121 6.35 1.04 -1.23
CA MET A 121 5.64 0.87 0.05
C MET A 121 4.77 -0.39 0.07
N ALA A 122 4.07 -0.70 -1.02
CA ALA A 122 3.28 -1.93 -1.10
C ALA A 122 4.16 -3.19 -1.05
N ILE A 123 5.32 -3.16 -1.71
CA ILE A 123 6.33 -4.24 -1.63
C ILE A 123 6.84 -4.38 -0.19
N MET A 124 7.13 -3.27 0.49
CA MET A 124 7.58 -3.25 1.89
C MET A 124 6.61 -3.99 2.81
N GLY A 125 5.30 -3.66 2.72
CA GLY A 125 4.28 -4.30 3.55
C GLY A 125 4.08 -5.77 3.23
N ARG A 126 4.14 -6.13 1.93
CA ARG A 126 4.09 -7.52 1.49
C ARG A 126 5.26 -8.33 2.07
N ASP A 127 6.49 -7.83 1.89
CA ASP A 127 7.70 -8.55 2.30
C ASP A 127 7.75 -8.67 3.82
N SER A 128 7.30 -7.64 4.56
CA SER A 128 7.14 -7.73 6.01
C SER A 128 6.17 -8.85 6.40
N ALA A 129 4.97 -8.88 5.81
CA ALA A 129 3.96 -9.90 6.11
C ALA A 129 4.40 -11.32 5.73
N TYR A 130 5.08 -11.48 4.59
CA TYR A 130 5.51 -12.79 4.09
C TYR A 130 6.67 -13.38 4.89
N THR A 131 7.57 -12.54 5.38
CA THR A 131 8.72 -12.98 6.17
C THR A 131 8.44 -13.02 7.66
N GLY A 132 7.47 -12.25 8.13
CA GLY A 132 7.23 -11.98 9.55
C GLY A 132 8.25 -11.02 10.17
N LYS A 133 9.09 -10.37 9.36
CA LYS A 133 10.11 -9.42 9.83
C LYS A 133 9.63 -7.98 9.70
N ALA A 134 10.09 -7.13 10.60
CA ALA A 134 10.05 -5.70 10.34
C ALA A 134 11.01 -5.36 9.20
N ILE A 135 10.57 -4.52 8.26
CA ILE A 135 11.37 -4.09 7.11
C ILE A 135 11.70 -2.62 7.32
N ALA A 136 12.97 -2.23 7.27
CA ALA A 136 13.36 -0.83 7.22
C ALA A 136 13.32 -0.32 5.77
N TRP A 137 13.03 0.96 5.58
CA TRP A 137 12.94 1.56 4.25
C TRP A 137 14.27 1.50 3.49
N ASP A 138 15.38 1.76 4.18
CA ASP A 138 16.71 1.74 3.59
C ASP A 138 17.14 0.31 3.19
N ASP A 139 16.81 -0.69 4.00
CA ASP A 139 17.06 -2.10 3.68
C ASP A 139 16.28 -2.53 2.42
N LEU A 140 15.05 -2.05 2.27
CA LEU A 140 14.25 -2.30 1.07
C LEU A 140 14.86 -1.64 -0.17
N LEU A 141 15.34 -0.40 -0.05
CA LEU A 141 16.01 0.30 -1.15
C LEU A 141 17.33 -0.35 -1.57
N ALA A 142 18.05 -0.94 -0.61
CA ALA A 142 19.30 -1.66 -0.84
C ALA A 142 19.10 -3.10 -1.35
N SER A 143 17.87 -3.61 -1.34
CA SER A 143 17.57 -4.99 -1.72
C SER A 143 17.91 -5.29 -3.18
N THR A 144 18.68 -6.35 -3.40
CA THR A 144 19.02 -6.86 -4.73
C THR A 144 18.11 -8.02 -5.16
N ALA A 145 16.99 -8.22 -4.47
CA ALA A 145 16.16 -9.38 -4.68
C ALA A 145 15.44 -9.38 -6.03
N ARG A 146 15.37 -10.56 -6.64
CA ARG A 146 14.69 -10.80 -7.91
C ARG A 146 13.64 -11.89 -7.74
N LEU A 147 12.37 -11.51 -7.84
CA LEU A 147 11.23 -12.43 -7.74
C LEU A 147 10.76 -12.97 -9.11
N GLY A 148 11.06 -12.24 -10.19
CA GLY A 148 10.70 -12.65 -11.54
C GLY A 148 11.66 -13.69 -12.13
N PRO A 149 11.25 -14.38 -13.20
CA PRO A 149 12.09 -15.38 -13.87
C PRO A 149 13.35 -14.72 -14.47
N THR A 150 14.41 -15.53 -14.64
CA THR A 150 15.64 -15.10 -15.30
C THR A 150 15.45 -14.87 -16.79
N GLU A 151 14.64 -15.70 -17.42
CA GLU A 151 14.30 -15.69 -18.83
C GLU A 151 12.80 -15.45 -19.03
N TYR A 152 12.46 -14.67 -20.05
CA TYR A 152 11.08 -14.37 -20.40
C TYR A 152 10.68 -15.16 -21.65
N ALA A 153 10.10 -16.34 -21.43
CA ALA A 153 9.57 -17.18 -22.50
C ALA A 153 8.08 -17.45 -22.27
N LEU A 154 7.30 -17.47 -23.36
CA LEU A 154 5.91 -17.91 -23.31
C LEU A 154 5.89 -19.43 -23.15
N GLY A 155 5.22 -19.93 -22.11
CA GLY A 155 5.13 -21.36 -21.85
C GLY A 155 4.84 -21.68 -20.38
N PRO A 156 4.88 -22.97 -20.00
CA PRO A 156 4.77 -23.38 -18.61
C PRO A 156 5.88 -22.73 -17.77
N VAL A 157 5.51 -22.11 -16.66
CA VAL A 157 6.45 -21.48 -15.73
C VAL A 157 6.68 -22.43 -14.57
N ALA A 158 7.95 -22.64 -14.20
CA ALA A 158 8.34 -23.48 -13.05
C ALA A 158 8.12 -22.79 -11.69
N LEU A 159 7.06 -21.98 -11.55
CA LEU A 159 6.67 -21.37 -10.29
C LEU A 159 5.63 -22.26 -9.60
N LYS A 160 5.92 -22.64 -8.36
CA LYS A 160 4.95 -23.36 -7.52
C LYS A 160 4.05 -22.34 -6.82
N PRO A 161 2.72 -22.49 -6.85
CA PRO A 161 1.79 -21.58 -6.18
C PRO A 161 1.75 -21.90 -4.68
N VAL A 162 2.87 -21.74 -3.98
CA VAL A 162 2.98 -21.99 -2.55
C VAL A 162 3.10 -20.64 -1.86
N ALA A 163 2.11 -20.33 -1.02
CA ALA A 163 2.13 -19.09 -0.27
C ALA A 163 3.29 -19.08 0.74
N PRO A 164 3.97 -17.94 0.93
CA PRO A 164 5.05 -17.81 1.92
C PRO A 164 4.56 -18.11 3.34
N VAL A 165 5.41 -18.73 4.16
CA VAL A 165 5.16 -19.04 5.57
C VAL A 165 6.03 -18.11 6.44
N PRO A 166 5.43 -17.16 7.17
CA PRO A 166 6.18 -16.21 7.99
C PRO A 166 7.03 -16.93 9.04
N GLY A 167 8.25 -16.45 9.28
CA GLY A 167 9.21 -17.08 10.20
C GLY A 167 9.93 -18.33 9.65
N VAL A 168 9.46 -18.90 8.54
CA VAL A 168 10.15 -20.00 7.84
C VAL A 168 10.79 -19.46 6.57
N ASP A 169 10.01 -18.80 5.72
CA ASP A 169 10.49 -18.15 4.52
C ASP A 169 11.14 -16.82 4.88
N GLN A 170 12.47 -16.77 4.74
CA GLN A 170 13.27 -15.61 5.12
C GLN A 170 13.05 -14.39 4.21
N GLY A 171 12.38 -14.60 3.08
CA GLY A 171 12.12 -13.61 2.04
C GLY A 171 13.39 -13.15 1.31
N PRO A 172 13.31 -12.02 0.59
CA PRO A 172 14.48 -11.44 -0.04
C PRO A 172 15.56 -11.10 1.00
N PRO A 173 16.86 -11.30 0.68
CA PRO A 173 17.93 -10.88 1.58
C PRO A 173 17.87 -9.37 1.74
N LEU A 174 17.51 -8.93 2.95
CA LEU A 174 17.62 -7.54 3.37
C LEU A 174 19.05 -7.37 3.88
N THR A 175 19.76 -6.34 3.41
CA THR A 175 21.02 -5.94 4.02
C THR A 175 20.72 -5.36 5.39
N THR A 176 20.60 -6.21 6.41
CA THR A 176 20.37 -5.77 7.78
C THR A 176 21.53 -4.88 8.21
N THR A 177 21.35 -3.57 8.14
CA THR A 177 22.31 -2.64 8.74
C THR A 177 22.01 -2.66 10.24
N THR A 178 22.79 -3.46 10.96
CA THR A 178 22.71 -3.55 12.42
C THR A 178 23.41 -2.37 13.06
#